data_AF-A0A2W4SRI5-F1
#
_entry.id   AF-A0A2W4SRI5-F1
#
_cell.length_a   1.000
_cell.length_b   1.000
_cell.length_c   1.000
_cell.angle_alpha   90.00
_cell.angle_beta   90.00
_cell.angle_gamma   90.00
#
_symmetry.space_group_name_H-M   'P 1'
#
loop_
_entity.id
_entity.type
_entity.pdbx_description
1 polymer ?
#
loop_
_entity_poly.entity_id
_entity_poly.type
_entity_poly.pdbx_seq_one_letter_code
_entity_poly.pdbx_strand_id
1 'polypeptide(L)' 'MNSLENLRGIPNELNSDLHLSKIRVEWNRFYKPFDATGTVPSKAQLLQKATEIDAKYGHLFNPPL' A
#
# COMPACT_ATOMS: atom_id res chain seq x y z
N MET A 1 -3.74 23.45 7.32
CA MET A 1 -2.62 22.86 6.56
C MET A 1 -3.19 21.72 5.72
N ASN A 2 -3.66 22.01 4.50
CA ASN A 2 -4.13 20.99 3.56
C ASN A 2 -3.03 20.85 2.50
N SER A 3 -2.04 19.97 2.73
CA SER A 3 -1.02 19.72 1.72
C SER A 3 -1.65 18.93 0.57
N LEU A 4 -1.35 19.29 -0.67
CA LEU A 4 -1.74 18.53 -1.87
C LEU A 4 -1.27 17.07 -1.78
N GLU A 5 -0.18 16.82 -1.07
CA GLU A 5 0.35 15.49 -0.79
C GLU A 5 -0.62 14.63 0.05
N ASN A 6 -1.53 15.22 0.82
CA ASN A 6 -2.54 14.48 1.58
C ASN A 6 -3.76 14.09 0.73
N LEU A 7 -3.85 14.63 -0.49
CA LEU A 7 -4.88 14.28 -1.47
C LEU A 7 -4.43 13.15 -2.41
N ARG A 8 -3.24 12.58 -2.18
CA ARG A 8 -2.70 11.46 -2.95
C ARG A 8 -3.65 10.27 -2.90
N GLY A 9 -4.12 9.86 -4.07
CA GLY A 9 -5.04 8.73 -4.22
C GLY A 9 -4.71 7.90 -5.46
N ILE A 10 -5.32 6.71 -5.53
CA ILE A 10 -5.24 5.86 -6.71
C ILE A 10 -6.31 6.34 -7.71
N PRO A 11 -5.93 6.63 -8.98
CA PRO A 11 -6.90 7.00 -10.01
C PRO A 11 -7.95 5.91 -10.22
N ASN A 12 -9.21 6.31 -10.47
CA ASN A 12 -10.32 5.37 -10.61
C ASN A 12 -10.10 4.37 -11.74
N GLU A 13 -9.47 4.80 -12.83
CA GLU A 13 -9.11 3.99 -14.00
C GLU A 13 -8.08 2.89 -13.66
N LEU A 14 -7.28 3.09 -12.62
CA LEU A 14 -6.29 2.11 -12.14
C LEU A 14 -6.80 1.31 -10.94
N ASN A 15 -7.95 1.64 -10.34
CA ASN A 15 -8.40 1.07 -9.07
C ASN A 15 -8.48 -0.47 -9.10
N SER A 16 -9.04 -1.05 -10.17
CA SER A 16 -9.22 -2.50 -10.30
C SER A 16 -7.90 -3.27 -10.37
N ASP A 17 -6.98 -2.81 -11.23
CA ASP A 17 -5.68 -3.46 -11.42
C ASP A 17 -4.68 -3.13 -10.30
N LEU A 18 -4.67 -1.89 -9.82
CA LEU A 18 -3.70 -1.42 -8.85
C LEU A 18 -4.14 -1.69 -7.42
N HIS A 19 -5.25 -1.09 -6.97
CA HIS A 19 -5.68 -1.18 -5.56
C HIS A 19 -6.22 -2.57 -5.24
N LEU A 20 -7.22 -3.01 -6.00
CA LEU A 20 -7.99 -4.22 -5.71
C LEU A 20 -7.26 -5.52 -6.08
N SER A 21 -6.19 -5.41 -6.88
CA SER A 21 -5.37 -6.55 -7.31
C SER A 21 -3.92 -6.43 -6.83
N LYS A 22 -3.07 -5.62 -7.45
CA LYS A 22 -1.62 -5.58 -7.16
C LYS A 22 -1.30 -5.25 -5.71
N ILE A 23 -1.83 -4.15 -5.17
CA ILE A 23 -1.61 -3.70 -3.79
C ILE A 23 -2.22 -4.70 -2.80
N ARG A 24 -3.43 -5.20 -3.07
CA ARG A 24 -4.07 -6.24 -2.25
C ARG A 24 -3.20 -7.50 -2.16
N VAL A 25 -2.64 -7.97 -3.28
CA VAL A 25 -1.75 -9.15 -3.32
C VAL A 25 -0.48 -8.91 -2.50
N GLU A 26 0.11 -7.72 -2.56
CA GLU A 26 1.26 -7.35 -1.72
C GLU A 26 0.94 -7.45 -0.23
N TRP A 27 -0.22 -6.94 0.19
CA TRP A 27 -0.67 -7.04 1.58
C TRP A 27 -0.96 -8.48 2.00
N ASN A 28 -1.64 -9.26 1.16
CA ASN A 28 -1.90 -10.68 1.43
C ASN A 28 -0.59 -11.46 1.64
N ARG A 29 0.43 -11.19 0.80
CA ARG A 29 1.75 -11.81 0.94
C ARG A 29 2.45 -11.39 2.23
N PHE A 30 2.34 -10.12 2.60
CA PHE A 30 2.90 -9.60 3.84
C PHE A 30 2.27 -10.24 5.08
N TYR A 31 0.94 -10.41 5.12
CA TYR A 31 0.24 -10.97 6.28
C TYR A 31 0.39 -12.49 6.42
N LYS A 32 0.57 -13.23 5.31
CA LYS A 32 0.68 -14.70 5.29
C LYS A 32 1.59 -15.31 6.38
N PRO A 33 2.82 -14.85 6.64
CA PRO A 33 3.66 -15.39 7.71
C PRO A 33 3.13 -15.09 9.13
N PHE A 34 2.48 -13.95 9.33
CA PHE A 34 1.87 -13.59 10.62
C PHE A 34 0.67 -14.49 10.92
N ASP A 35 -0.19 -14.70 9.92
CA ASP A 35 -1.33 -15.63 10.02
C ASP A 35 -0.87 -17.06 10.34
N ALA A 36 0.18 -17.53 9.67
CA ALA A 36 0.73 -18.87 9.86
C ALA A 36 1.33 -19.10 11.27
N THR A 37 1.78 -18.03 11.93
CA THR A 37 2.42 -18.09 13.25
C THR A 37 1.50 -17.61 14.38
N GLY A 38 0.30 -17.13 14.06
CA GLY A 38 -0.61 -16.54 15.03
C GLY A 38 -0.08 -15.24 15.65
N THR A 39 0.79 -14.52 14.95
CA THR A 39 1.38 -13.26 15.41
C THR A 39 0.76 -12.07 14.68
N VAL A 40 1.08 -10.86 15.13
CA VAL A 40 0.65 -9.61 14.48
C VAL A 40 1.87 -8.77 14.11
N PRO A 41 1.85 -8.05 12.97
CA PRO A 41 2.94 -7.17 12.61
C PRO A 41 3.03 -5.99 13.58
N SER A 42 4.26 -5.58 13.86
CA SER A 42 4.52 -4.32 14.57
C SER A 42 4.17 -3.11 13.69
N LYS A 43 3.94 -1.95 14.33
CA LYS A 43 3.75 -0.68 13.62
C LYS A 43 4.91 -0.36 12.66
N ALA A 44 6.14 -0.66 13.05
CA ALA A 44 7.31 -0.43 12.21
C ALA A 44 7.28 -1.28 10.94
N GLN A 45 6.89 -2.56 11.04
CA GLN A 45 6.75 -3.45 9.88
C GLN A 45 5.62 -3.01 8.94
N LEU A 46 4.51 -2.52 9.50
CA LEU A 46 3.41 -1.95 8.69
C LEU A 46 3.86 -0.70 7.92
N LEU A 47 4.55 0.21 8.59
CA LEU A 47 5.09 1.42 7.96
C LEU A 47 6.11 1.08 6.88
N GLN A 48 7.02 0.15 7.15
CA GLN A 48 7.98 -0.31 6.16
C GLN A 48 7.26 -0.91 4.94
N LYS A 49 6.27 -1.78 5.14
CA LYS A 49 5.53 -2.36 4.02
C LYS A 49 4.78 -1.30 3.20
N ALA A 50 4.20 -0.31 3.86
CA ALA A 50 3.57 0.82 3.17
C ALA A 50 4.60 1.60 2.33
N THR A 51 5.78 1.90 2.88
CA THR A 51 6.87 2.56 2.14
C THR A 51 7.34 1.74 0.93
N GLU A 52 7.41 0.41 1.04
CA GLU A 52 7.75 -0.46 -0.10
C GLU A 52 6.69 -0.42 -1.21
N ILE A 53 5.40 -0.42 -0.83
CA ILE A 53 4.28 -0.30 -1.79
C ILE A 53 4.32 1.07 -2.47
N ASP A 54 4.56 2.13 -1.70
CA ASP A 54 4.68 3.51 -2.18
C ASP A 54 5.87 3.67 -3.13
N ALA A 55 7.03 3.09 -2.81
CA ALA A 55 8.19 3.10 -3.73
C ALA A 55 7.89 2.36 -5.04
N LYS A 56 7.07 1.30 -4.99
CA LYS A 56 6.75 0.47 -6.16
C LYS A 56 5.66 1.07 -7.05
N TYR A 57 4.66 1.73 -6.47
CA TYR A 57 3.45 2.15 -7.17
C TYR A 57 3.07 3.62 -6.99
N GLY A 58 3.76 4.37 -6.12
CA GLY A 58 3.43 5.75 -5.80
C GLY A 58 3.48 6.69 -7.00
N HIS A 59 4.30 6.38 -8.01
CA HIS A 59 4.34 7.10 -9.29
C HIS A 59 3.04 6.97 -10.12
N LEU A 60 2.15 6.03 -9.76
CA LEU A 60 0.83 5.83 -10.38
C LEU A 60 -0.29 6.53 -9.60
N PHE A 61 0.02 7.14 -8.46
CA PHE A 61 -0.96 7.89 -7.67
C PHE A 61 -1.19 9.27 -8.30
N ASN A 62 -2.26 9.95 -7.88
CA ASN A 62 -2.58 11.31 -8.28
C ASN A 62 -2.76 12.20 -7.05
N PRO A 63 -1.89 13.21 -6.81
CA PRO A 63 -0.62 13.43 -7.52
C PRO A 63 0.37 12.25 -7.28
N PRO A 64 1.37 12.06 -8.16
CA PRO A 64 2.38 11.03 -7.96
C PRO A 64 3.21 11.32 -6.71
N LEU A 65 3.71 10.25 -6.09
CA LEU A 65 4.62 10.29 -4.94
C LEU A 65 6.03 10.75 -5.31
#